data_AF-A0A6V7RIM7-F1
#
_entry.id   AF-A0A6V7RIM7-F1
#
_cell.length_a   1.000
_cell.length_b   1.000
_cell.length_c   1.000
_cell.angle_alpha   90.00
_cell.angle_beta   90.00
_cell.angle_gamma   90.00
#
_symmetry.space_group_name_H-M   'P 1'
#
loop_
_entity.id
_entity.type
_entity.pdbx_description
1 polymer ?
#
loop_
_entity_poly.entity_id
_entity_poly.type
_entity_poly.pdbx_seq_one_letter_code
_entity_poly.pdbx_strand_id
1 'polypeptide(L)'
;MTEATLADDNIIFNRKWVSFGTRYGEVEDILTEVYDEIDALYPVERLDSLVHEAKNKRPPKPKVYSKVDIETFKKETDWKKRLYYLDHFDTPTKDDYPLLDFALSDEKIQVRRMSVSLLAMIEDKETLKYLKKATLDRAIPVRRTAGDAYSDLGYTEGLEDIYPLLKDKSPIVRWRAAMFIYEVGNEESLPYLIEVRDDEKYDVRLQIELAISRIENGEAALGSVWKQMEKRNL
;
A
#
# COMPACT_ATOMS: atom_id res chain seq x y z
N MET A 1 37.65 -21.83 32.75
CA MET A 1 37.06 -21.30 31.51
C MET A 1 36.16 -20.08 31.74
N THR A 2 35.64 -19.84 32.95
CA THR A 2 34.79 -18.67 33.29
C THR A 2 35.56 -17.45 33.82
N GLU A 3 36.88 -17.54 34.04
CA GLU A 3 37.74 -16.41 34.46
C GLU A 3 38.24 -15.54 33.29
N ALA A 4 37.90 -15.90 32.04
CA ALA A 4 38.45 -15.27 30.83
C ALA A 4 37.45 -14.40 30.05
N THR A 5 36.26 -14.15 30.59
CA THR A 5 35.21 -13.37 29.91
C THR A 5 34.76 -12.20 30.79
N LEU A 6 34.85 -10.97 30.26
CA LEU A 6 34.25 -9.78 30.85
C LEU A 6 32.72 -9.83 30.65
N ALA A 7 31.96 -9.13 31.50
CA ALA A 7 30.50 -9.07 31.39
C ALA A 7 30.03 -8.55 30.01
N ASP A 8 30.86 -7.72 29.36
CA ASP A 8 30.60 -7.13 28.04
C ASP A 8 30.90 -8.08 26.87
N ASP A 9 31.63 -9.18 27.09
CA ASP A 9 31.97 -10.16 26.04
C ASP A 9 30.74 -10.97 25.61
N ASN A 10 29.69 -10.96 26.43
CA ASN A 10 28.49 -11.74 26.19
C ASN A 10 27.36 -10.90 25.59
N ILE A 11 27.52 -10.59 24.30
CA ILE A 11 26.62 -9.74 23.48
C ILE A 11 25.15 -10.19 23.55
N ILE A 12 24.89 -11.47 23.85
CA ILE A 12 23.54 -12.02 24.03
C ILE A 12 22.85 -11.45 25.28
N PHE A 13 23.57 -11.27 26.40
CA PHE A 13 23.00 -10.69 27.63
C PHE A 13 22.81 -9.17 27.55
N ASN A 14 23.48 -8.50 26.60
CA ASN A 14 23.27 -7.08 26.30
C ASN A 14 22.01 -6.81 25.45
N ARG A 15 21.34 -7.86 24.96
CA ARG A 15 20.06 -7.72 24.25
C ARG A 15 18.95 -7.39 25.24
N LYS A 16 18.50 -6.14 25.24
CA LYS A 16 17.30 -5.72 25.94
C LYS A 16 16.13 -5.71 24.97
N TRP A 17 15.03 -6.36 25.34
CA TRP A 17 13.75 -6.13 24.70
C TRP A 17 13.32 -4.70 25.03
N VAL A 18 13.47 -3.80 24.06
CA VAL A 18 12.95 -2.44 24.16
C VAL A 18 11.61 -2.43 23.43
N SER A 19 10.52 -2.29 24.19
CA SER A 19 9.22 -2.02 23.59
C SER A 19 9.23 -0.59 23.07
N PHE A 20 9.18 -0.43 21.75
CA PHE A 20 9.11 0.88 21.10
C PHE A 20 7.68 1.46 21.06
N GLY A 21 6.76 0.88 21.85
CA GLY A 21 5.36 1.28 21.89
C GLY A 21 4.60 0.98 20.59
N THR A 22 3.37 1.46 20.50
CA THR A 22 2.63 1.47 19.23
C THR A 22 3.23 2.52 18.31
N ARG A 23 3.63 2.11 17.11
CA ARG A 23 4.24 3.02 16.13
C ARG A 23 3.22 4.06 15.61
N TYR A 24 1.93 3.72 15.63
CA TYR A 24 0.82 4.55 15.17
C TYR A 24 -0.46 4.23 15.95
N GLY A 25 -1.18 5.25 16.44
CA GLY A 25 -2.50 5.12 17.07
C GLY A 25 -2.54 4.43 18.45
N GLU A 26 -3.72 4.44 19.05
CA GLU A 26 -4.03 3.70 20.28
C GLU A 26 -4.48 2.27 19.94
N VAL A 27 -4.19 1.32 20.82
CA VAL A 27 -4.44 -0.12 20.56
C VAL A 27 -5.93 -0.39 20.37
N GLU A 28 -6.78 0.22 21.18
CA GLU A 28 -8.23 0.06 21.15
C GLU A 28 -8.84 0.55 19.84
N ASP A 29 -8.36 1.68 19.32
CA ASP A 29 -8.81 2.23 18.04
C ASP A 29 -8.43 1.29 16.88
N ILE A 30 -7.19 0.79 16.88
CA ILE A 30 -6.71 -0.16 15.88
C ILE A 30 -7.53 -1.45 15.93
N LEU A 31 -7.78 -1.99 17.13
CA LEU A 31 -8.57 -3.21 17.29
C LEU A 31 -10.01 -3.03 16.78
N THR A 32 -10.60 -1.87 17.03
CA THR A 32 -11.95 -1.55 16.56
C THR A 32 -11.99 -1.47 15.04
N GLU A 33 -11.03 -0.79 14.42
CA GLU A 33 -10.92 -0.70 12.96
C GLU A 33 -10.73 -2.07 12.30
N VAL A 34 -9.85 -2.90 12.87
CA VAL A 34 -9.58 -4.27 12.36
C VAL A 34 -10.81 -5.15 12.52
N TYR A 35 -11.49 -5.07 13.67
CA TYR A 35 -12.72 -5.82 13.91
C TYR A 35 -13.80 -5.45 12.88
N ASP A 36 -14.03 -4.16 12.67
CA ASP A 36 -15.05 -3.67 11.75
C ASP A 36 -14.73 -4.03 10.29
N GLU A 37 -13.46 -4.05 9.90
CA GLU A 37 -13.02 -4.50 8.58
C GLU A 37 -13.26 -6.01 8.41
N ILE A 38 -12.90 -6.84 9.41
CA ILE A 38 -13.15 -8.29 9.35
C ILE A 38 -14.65 -8.58 9.29
N ASP A 39 -15.46 -7.89 10.10
CA ASP A 39 -16.92 -8.03 10.11
C ASP A 39 -17.53 -7.67 8.74
N ALA A 40 -17.03 -6.62 8.09
CA ALA A 40 -17.46 -6.24 6.74
C ALA A 40 -17.12 -7.31 5.68
N LEU A 41 -15.96 -7.95 5.80
CA LEU A 41 -15.47 -8.94 4.83
C LEU A 41 -16.08 -10.34 5.04
N TYR A 42 -16.54 -10.63 6.26
CA TYR A 42 -17.11 -11.91 6.65
C TYR A 42 -18.48 -11.72 7.33
N PRO A 43 -19.52 -11.35 6.54
CA PRO A 43 -20.88 -11.28 7.06
C PRO A 43 -21.33 -12.63 7.63
N VAL A 44 -22.30 -12.62 8.54
CA VAL A 44 -22.76 -13.81 9.29
C VAL A 44 -23.12 -14.97 8.35
N GLU A 45 -23.77 -14.68 7.23
CA GLU A 45 -24.14 -15.69 6.23
C GLU A 45 -22.91 -16.38 5.61
N ARG A 46 -21.82 -15.63 5.40
CA ARG A 46 -20.56 -16.19 4.90
C ARG A 46 -19.88 -17.02 5.97
N LEU A 47 -19.87 -16.57 7.22
CA LEU A 47 -19.33 -17.32 8.35
C LEU A 47 -20.08 -18.65 8.54
N ASP A 48 -21.40 -18.63 8.49
CA ASP A 48 -22.24 -19.83 8.60
C ASP A 48 -21.95 -20.82 7.46
N SER A 49 -21.79 -20.33 6.23
CA SER A 49 -21.39 -21.16 5.09
C SER A 49 -20.02 -21.80 5.30
N LEU A 50 -19.02 -21.04 5.79
CA LEU A 50 -17.67 -21.55 6.04
C LEU A 50 -17.66 -22.58 7.18
N VAL A 51 -18.42 -22.34 8.25
CA VAL A 51 -18.58 -23.29 9.36
C VAL A 51 -19.24 -24.57 8.87
N HIS A 52 -20.27 -24.46 8.02
CA HIS A 52 -20.92 -25.62 7.43
C HIS A 52 -19.97 -26.41 6.52
N GLU A 53 -19.20 -25.74 5.65
CA GLU A 53 -18.20 -26.36 4.78
C GLU A 53 -17.13 -27.10 5.60
N ALA A 54 -16.60 -26.46 6.64
CA ALA A 54 -15.61 -27.03 7.55
C ALA A 54 -16.15 -28.27 8.30
N LYS A 55 -17.37 -28.18 8.87
CA LYS A 55 -18.03 -29.31 9.56
C LYS A 55 -18.23 -30.51 8.63
N ASN A 56 -18.45 -30.27 7.34
CA ASN A 56 -18.65 -31.31 6.33
C ASN A 56 -17.36 -31.70 5.59
N LYS A 57 -16.18 -31.23 6.05
CA LYS A 57 -14.87 -31.48 5.43
C LYS A 57 -14.84 -31.16 3.93
N ARG A 58 -15.59 -30.13 3.53
CA ARG A 58 -15.59 -29.61 2.15
C ARG A 58 -14.60 -28.44 2.08
N PRO A 59 -13.81 -28.33 1.01
CA PRO A 59 -13.01 -27.14 0.80
C PRO A 59 -13.94 -25.93 0.67
N PRO A 60 -13.53 -24.75 1.19
CA PRO A 60 -14.38 -23.58 1.12
C PRO A 60 -14.64 -23.20 -0.33
N LYS A 61 -15.87 -22.79 -0.64
CA LYS A 61 -16.17 -22.31 -2.00
C LYS A 61 -15.29 -21.11 -2.34
N PRO A 62 -14.76 -21.03 -3.57
CA PRO A 62 -14.01 -19.87 -4.04
C PRO A 62 -14.81 -18.59 -3.84
N LYS A 63 -14.08 -17.49 -3.60
CA LYS A 63 -14.66 -16.15 -3.54
C LYS A 63 -15.33 -15.85 -4.89
N VAL A 64 -16.57 -15.38 -4.83
CA VAL A 64 -17.33 -15.01 -6.04
C VAL A 64 -17.16 -13.51 -6.25
N TYR A 65 -16.67 -13.14 -7.43
CA TYR A 65 -16.48 -11.75 -7.82
C TYR A 65 -17.64 -11.29 -8.70
N SER A 66 -18.03 -10.02 -8.55
CA SER A 66 -19.10 -9.42 -9.35
C SER A 66 -18.90 -7.92 -9.50
N LYS A 67 -19.44 -7.34 -10.58
CA LYS A 67 -19.56 -5.90 -10.73
C LYS A 67 -20.73 -5.37 -9.90
N VAL A 68 -20.57 -4.18 -9.34
CA VAL A 68 -21.65 -3.37 -8.76
C VAL A 68 -21.79 -2.10 -9.61
N ASP A 69 -23.02 -1.69 -9.90
CA ASP A 69 -23.24 -0.43 -10.63
C ASP A 69 -23.05 0.78 -9.71
N ILE A 70 -22.63 1.90 -10.29
CA ILE A 70 -22.32 3.12 -9.54
C ILE A 70 -23.52 3.67 -8.76
N GLU A 71 -24.75 3.52 -9.28
CA GLU A 71 -25.94 4.06 -8.64
C GLU A 71 -26.36 3.23 -7.43
N THR A 72 -26.21 1.90 -7.49
CA THR A 72 -26.34 1.01 -6.34
C THR A 72 -25.27 1.31 -5.30
N PHE A 73 -24.01 1.50 -5.72
CA PHE A 73 -22.91 1.81 -4.80
C PHE A 73 -23.14 3.14 -4.05
N LYS A 74 -23.59 4.19 -4.76
CA LYS A 74 -23.91 5.50 -4.17
C LYS A 74 -25.09 5.46 -3.19
N LYS A 75 -26.09 4.62 -3.46
CA LYS A 75 -27.28 4.49 -2.60
C LYS A 75 -27.00 3.69 -1.33
N GLU A 76 -25.94 2.90 -1.31
CA GLU A 76 -25.60 2.06 -0.16
C GLU A 76 -25.04 2.91 0.99
N THR A 77 -25.81 3.03 2.06
CA THR A 77 -25.43 3.83 3.24
C THR A 77 -24.47 3.07 4.14
N ASP A 78 -24.52 1.73 4.15
CA ASP A 78 -23.62 0.93 4.96
C ASP A 78 -22.23 0.82 4.30
N TRP A 79 -21.24 1.43 4.93
CA TRP A 79 -19.87 1.41 4.46
C TRP A 79 -19.27 0.00 4.43
N LYS A 80 -19.72 -0.90 5.32
CA LYS A 80 -19.26 -2.30 5.34
C LYS A 80 -19.66 -3.01 4.06
N LYS A 81 -20.88 -2.76 3.60
CA LYS A 81 -21.40 -3.29 2.34
C LYS A 81 -20.73 -2.66 1.12
N ARG A 82 -20.45 -1.35 1.16
CA ARG A 82 -19.61 -0.70 0.13
C ARG A 82 -18.21 -1.32 0.05
N LEU A 83 -17.56 -1.55 1.19
CA LEU A 83 -16.27 -2.23 1.24
C LEU A 83 -16.37 -3.65 0.68
N TYR A 84 -17.38 -4.41 1.09
CA TYR A 84 -17.63 -5.76 0.59
C TYR A 84 -17.77 -5.78 -0.94
N TYR A 85 -18.48 -4.83 -1.53
CA TYR A 85 -18.61 -4.71 -2.98
C TYR A 85 -17.26 -4.50 -3.67
N LEU A 86 -16.38 -3.66 -3.12
CA LEU A 86 -15.06 -3.42 -3.70
C LEU A 86 -14.11 -4.61 -3.49
N ASP A 87 -14.18 -5.26 -2.33
CA ASP A 87 -13.37 -6.45 -2.03
C ASP A 87 -13.76 -7.66 -2.91
N HIS A 88 -15.03 -7.77 -3.26
CA HIS A 88 -15.57 -8.80 -4.17
C HIS A 88 -15.76 -8.28 -5.60
N PHE A 89 -15.07 -7.20 -5.94
CA PHE A 89 -15.19 -6.60 -7.27
C PHE A 89 -14.53 -7.48 -8.32
N ASP A 90 -15.23 -7.74 -9.42
CA ASP A 90 -14.64 -8.41 -10.57
C ASP A 90 -13.60 -7.52 -11.26
N THR A 91 -12.66 -8.13 -11.99
CA THR A 91 -11.48 -7.50 -12.61
C THR A 91 -11.81 -6.10 -13.16
N PRO A 92 -11.27 -5.02 -12.57
CA PRO A 92 -11.64 -3.65 -12.92
C PRO A 92 -11.16 -3.30 -14.33
N THR A 93 -11.95 -2.49 -15.05
CA THR A 93 -11.63 -1.96 -16.37
C THR A 93 -11.78 -0.44 -16.36
N LYS A 94 -11.44 0.22 -17.48
CA LYS A 94 -11.60 1.68 -17.63
C LYS A 94 -13.04 2.16 -17.44
N ASP A 95 -14.02 1.31 -17.72
CA ASP A 95 -15.44 1.66 -17.54
C ASP A 95 -15.82 1.83 -16.06
N ASP A 96 -15.00 1.28 -15.16
CA ASP A 96 -15.21 1.36 -13.71
C ASP A 96 -14.62 2.64 -13.09
N TYR A 97 -13.87 3.45 -13.83
CA TYR A 97 -13.28 4.68 -13.31
C TYR A 97 -14.29 5.60 -12.60
N PRO A 98 -15.52 5.84 -13.10
CA PRO A 98 -16.48 6.69 -12.40
C PRO A 98 -16.85 6.16 -11.01
N LEU A 99 -16.96 4.83 -10.86
CA LEU A 99 -17.28 4.20 -9.58
C LEU A 99 -16.09 4.28 -8.62
N LEU A 100 -14.90 3.92 -9.10
CA LEU A 100 -13.69 3.94 -8.29
C LEU A 100 -13.31 5.38 -7.90
N ASP A 101 -13.47 6.35 -8.80
CA ASP A 101 -13.27 7.77 -8.47
C ASP A 101 -14.23 8.27 -7.40
N PHE A 102 -15.49 7.82 -7.43
CA PHE A 102 -16.45 8.12 -6.38
C PHE A 102 -16.03 7.49 -5.04
N ALA A 103 -15.59 6.22 -5.06
CA ALA A 103 -15.13 5.51 -3.87
C ALA A 103 -13.85 6.10 -3.25
N LEU A 104 -13.00 6.79 -4.04
CA LEU A 104 -11.87 7.59 -3.52
C LEU A 104 -12.31 8.76 -2.63
N SER A 105 -13.58 9.14 -2.63
CA SER A 105 -14.11 10.21 -1.77
C SER A 105 -14.92 9.67 -0.58
N ASP A 106 -14.92 8.34 -0.36
CA ASP A 106 -15.67 7.73 0.74
C ASP A 106 -15.17 8.20 2.12
N GLU A 107 -16.08 8.31 3.07
CA GLU A 107 -15.75 8.70 4.44
C GLU A 107 -14.78 7.72 5.11
N LYS A 108 -14.88 6.42 4.78
CA LYS A 108 -14.10 5.33 5.38
C LYS A 108 -12.80 5.09 4.63
N ILE A 109 -11.72 4.99 5.41
CA ILE A 109 -10.35 4.78 4.92
C ILE A 109 -10.25 3.46 4.14
N GLN A 110 -10.92 2.42 4.62
CA GLN A 110 -10.92 1.07 4.05
C GLN A 110 -11.49 1.07 2.62
N VAL A 111 -12.61 1.77 2.39
CA VAL A 111 -13.25 1.89 1.08
C VAL A 111 -12.32 2.65 0.11
N ARG A 112 -11.78 3.80 0.55
CA ARG A 112 -10.83 4.57 -0.27
C ARG A 112 -9.59 3.76 -0.64
N ARG A 113 -9.00 3.06 0.34
CA ARG A 113 -7.81 2.20 0.14
C ARG A 113 -8.08 1.05 -0.84
N MET A 114 -9.23 0.39 -0.71
CA MET A 114 -9.63 -0.68 -1.63
C MET A 114 -9.82 -0.14 -3.05
N SER A 115 -10.42 1.05 -3.18
CA SER A 115 -10.55 1.71 -4.48
C SER A 115 -9.20 2.01 -5.14
N VAL A 116 -8.20 2.47 -4.38
CA VAL A 116 -6.84 2.66 -4.89
C VAL A 116 -6.24 1.34 -5.40
N SER A 117 -6.47 0.25 -4.67
CA SER A 117 -5.96 -1.08 -5.04
C SER A 117 -6.61 -1.58 -6.34
N LEU A 118 -7.92 -1.39 -6.49
CA LEU A 118 -8.63 -1.73 -7.73
C LEU A 118 -8.19 -0.85 -8.91
N LEU A 119 -7.95 0.45 -8.68
CA LEU A 119 -7.38 1.34 -9.70
C LEU A 119 -6.02 0.83 -10.18
N ALA A 120 -5.15 0.37 -9.27
CA ALA A 120 -3.83 -0.16 -9.62
C ALA A 120 -3.87 -1.40 -10.53
N MET A 121 -4.98 -2.16 -10.51
CA MET A 121 -5.20 -3.31 -11.40
C MET A 121 -5.58 -2.87 -12.83
N ILE A 122 -5.98 -1.61 -13.03
CA ILE A 122 -6.21 -1.04 -14.35
C ILE A 122 -4.86 -0.55 -14.89
N GLU A 123 -4.15 -1.42 -15.60
CA GLU A 123 -2.84 -1.18 -16.20
C GLU A 123 -2.90 -0.21 -17.40
N ASP A 124 -3.35 1.02 -17.14
CA ASP A 124 -3.44 2.08 -18.12
C ASP A 124 -2.92 3.41 -17.56
N LYS A 125 -2.28 4.21 -18.42
CA LYS A 125 -1.71 5.50 -18.00
C LYS A 125 -2.77 6.49 -17.52
N GLU A 126 -4.01 6.39 -18.00
CA GLU A 126 -5.11 7.24 -17.54
C GLU A 126 -5.40 7.07 -16.04
N THR A 127 -5.10 5.88 -15.48
CA THR A 127 -5.25 5.56 -14.06
C THR A 127 -4.52 6.56 -13.16
N LEU A 128 -3.37 7.10 -13.59
CA LEU A 128 -2.57 8.05 -12.83
C LEU A 128 -3.37 9.29 -12.39
N LYS A 129 -4.30 9.77 -13.24
CA LYS A 129 -5.19 10.91 -12.91
C LYS A 129 -6.01 10.65 -11.64
N TYR A 130 -6.45 9.41 -11.45
CA TYR A 130 -7.26 9.02 -10.29
C TYR A 130 -6.37 8.76 -9.07
N LEU A 131 -5.23 8.08 -9.26
CA LEU A 131 -4.26 7.84 -8.19
C LEU A 131 -3.67 9.13 -7.61
N LYS A 132 -3.52 10.19 -8.43
CA LYS A 132 -3.11 11.53 -7.95
C LYS A 132 -4.03 12.08 -6.86
N LYS A 133 -5.34 11.75 -6.88
CA LYS A 133 -6.24 12.15 -5.79
C LYS A 133 -5.89 11.43 -4.48
N ALA A 134 -5.52 10.16 -4.58
CA ALA A 134 -5.15 9.34 -3.44
C ALA A 134 -3.79 9.72 -2.82
N THR A 135 -2.85 10.28 -3.60
CA THR A 135 -1.60 10.84 -3.06
C THR A 135 -1.85 12.06 -2.17
N LEU A 136 -3.00 12.72 -2.31
CA LEU A 136 -3.40 13.87 -1.50
C LEU A 136 -4.37 13.52 -0.36
N ASP A 137 -4.63 12.22 -0.13
CA ASP A 137 -5.58 11.78 0.89
C ASP A 137 -5.17 12.20 2.30
N ARG A 138 -6.15 12.51 3.16
CA ARG A 138 -5.91 12.85 4.56
C ARG A 138 -5.29 11.69 5.36
N ALA A 139 -5.59 10.45 5.01
CA ALA A 139 -5.18 9.26 5.72
C ALA A 139 -3.86 8.69 5.16
N ILE A 140 -2.89 8.48 6.06
CA ILE A 140 -1.58 7.89 5.74
C ILE A 140 -1.71 6.55 4.98
N PRO A 141 -2.59 5.61 5.37
CA PRO A 141 -2.71 4.34 4.66
C PRO A 141 -3.12 4.49 3.20
N VAL A 142 -3.95 5.48 2.86
CA VAL A 142 -4.39 5.72 1.48
C VAL A 142 -3.24 6.30 0.65
N ARG A 143 -2.52 7.31 1.16
CA ARG A 143 -1.35 7.88 0.47
C ARG A 143 -0.25 6.85 0.25
N ARG A 144 0.00 6.00 1.25
CA ARG A 144 0.94 4.88 1.13
C ARG A 144 0.50 3.88 0.06
N THR A 145 -0.79 3.52 0.04
CA THR A 145 -1.34 2.61 -0.99
C THR A 145 -1.28 3.22 -2.38
N ALA A 146 -1.45 4.54 -2.50
CA ALA A 146 -1.24 5.25 -3.75
C ALA A 146 0.21 5.07 -4.22
N GLY A 147 1.20 5.32 -3.35
CA GLY A 147 2.61 5.04 -3.67
C GLY A 147 2.86 3.60 -4.14
N ASP A 148 2.24 2.61 -3.48
CA ASP A 148 2.29 1.20 -3.89
C ASP A 148 1.72 1.02 -5.31
N ALA A 149 0.56 1.61 -5.60
CA ALA A 149 -0.09 1.57 -6.91
C ALA A 149 0.74 2.22 -8.03
N TYR A 150 1.42 3.35 -7.76
CA TYR A 150 2.32 3.97 -8.74
C TYR A 150 3.49 3.03 -9.09
N SER A 151 4.08 2.34 -8.10
CA SER A 151 5.11 1.32 -8.31
C SER A 151 4.62 0.12 -9.14
N ASP A 152 3.42 -0.37 -8.84
CA ASP A 152 2.81 -1.48 -9.59
C ASP A 152 2.63 -1.10 -11.07
N LEU A 153 2.06 0.08 -11.35
CA LEU A 153 1.86 0.59 -12.71
C LEU A 153 3.19 0.95 -13.40
N GLY A 154 4.15 1.52 -12.68
CA GLY A 154 5.51 1.79 -13.15
C GLY A 154 5.61 2.78 -14.31
N TYR A 155 4.66 3.71 -14.45
CA TYR A 155 4.67 4.74 -15.51
C TYR A 155 5.47 5.96 -15.07
N THR A 156 6.51 6.33 -15.82
CA THR A 156 7.37 7.51 -15.55
C THR A 156 6.59 8.81 -15.46
N GLU A 157 5.46 8.93 -16.15
CA GLU A 157 4.57 10.09 -16.09
C GLU A 157 4.01 10.35 -14.68
N GLY A 158 4.04 9.35 -13.80
CA GLY A 158 3.64 9.49 -12.40
C GLY A 158 4.67 10.18 -11.52
N LEU A 159 5.90 10.43 -11.98
CA LEU A 159 6.97 11.05 -11.17
C LEU A 159 6.55 12.42 -10.62
N GLU A 160 5.87 13.25 -11.44
CA GLU A 160 5.38 14.57 -11.03
C GLU A 160 4.37 14.51 -9.87
N ASP A 161 3.59 13.44 -9.79
CA ASP A 161 2.64 13.24 -8.69
C ASP A 161 3.33 12.74 -7.41
N ILE A 162 4.50 12.10 -7.55
CA ILE A 162 5.23 11.45 -6.46
C ILE A 162 6.29 12.36 -5.82
N TYR A 163 6.89 13.30 -6.56
CA TYR A 163 7.89 14.22 -5.98
C TYR A 163 7.42 14.93 -4.70
N PRO A 164 6.17 15.44 -4.60
CA PRO A 164 5.69 16.05 -3.36
C PRO A 164 5.66 15.08 -2.16
N LEU A 165 5.46 13.78 -2.39
CA LEU A 165 5.39 12.75 -1.35
C LEU A 165 6.74 12.47 -0.69
N LEU A 166 7.86 12.85 -1.29
CA LEU A 166 9.18 12.82 -0.65
C LEU A 166 9.25 13.70 0.60
N LYS A 167 8.32 14.66 0.75
CA LYS A 167 8.22 15.55 1.92
C LYS A 167 7.00 15.25 2.79
N ASP A 168 6.36 14.10 2.60
CA ASP A 168 5.19 13.72 3.40
C ASP A 168 5.52 13.66 4.90
N LYS A 169 4.56 14.04 5.74
CA LYS A 169 4.70 13.96 7.21
C LYS A 169 4.98 12.54 7.69
N SER A 170 4.50 11.54 6.96
CA SER A 170 4.64 10.13 7.29
C SER A 170 5.88 9.51 6.62
N PRO A 171 6.81 8.93 7.40
CA PRO A 171 8.01 8.32 6.84
C PRO A 171 7.74 7.18 5.86
N ILE A 172 6.68 6.39 6.07
CA ILE A 172 6.35 5.28 5.16
C ILE A 172 5.90 5.78 3.78
N VAL A 173 5.27 6.97 3.71
CA VAL A 173 4.87 7.59 2.44
C VAL A 173 6.09 8.11 1.71
N ARG A 174 7.01 8.78 2.41
CA ARG A 174 8.30 9.23 1.85
C ARG A 174 9.13 8.07 1.32
N TRP A 175 9.19 6.97 2.08
CA TRP A 175 9.88 5.74 1.67
C TRP A 175 9.30 5.19 0.35
N ARG A 176 7.97 5.14 0.22
CA ARG A 176 7.32 4.69 -1.02
C ARG A 176 7.57 5.61 -2.20
N ALA A 177 7.59 6.93 -1.97
CA ALA A 177 7.95 7.89 -3.00
C ALA A 177 9.39 7.67 -3.51
N ALA A 178 10.34 7.52 -2.59
CA ALA A 178 11.74 7.23 -2.94
C ALA A 178 11.90 5.86 -3.64
N MET A 179 11.10 4.86 -3.25
CA MET A 179 11.09 3.54 -3.91
C MET A 179 10.61 3.64 -5.36
N PHE A 180 9.52 4.34 -5.63
CA PHE A 180 9.03 4.52 -7.00
C PHE A 180 10.05 5.27 -7.88
N ILE A 181 10.68 6.32 -7.35
CA ILE A 181 11.73 7.07 -8.06
C ILE A 181 12.97 6.19 -8.28
N TYR A 182 13.32 5.31 -7.33
CA TYR A 182 14.34 4.29 -7.56
C TYR A 182 13.94 3.35 -8.72
N GLU A 183 12.68 2.96 -8.83
CA GLU A 183 12.24 2.01 -9.86
C GLU A 183 12.18 2.61 -11.27
N VAL A 184 11.72 3.87 -11.40
CA VAL A 184 11.42 4.48 -12.71
C VAL A 184 12.06 5.85 -12.96
N GLY A 185 12.63 6.49 -11.94
CA GLY A 185 13.20 7.83 -12.04
C GLY A 185 14.36 7.96 -13.04
N ASN A 186 14.68 9.19 -13.39
CA ASN A 186 15.79 9.54 -14.28
C ASN A 186 16.57 10.72 -13.68
N GLU A 187 17.51 11.30 -14.43
CA GLU A 187 18.31 12.45 -13.97
C GLU A 187 17.46 13.64 -13.50
N GLU A 188 16.25 13.84 -14.07
CA GLU A 188 15.33 14.91 -13.67
C GLU A 188 14.79 14.72 -12.24
N SER A 189 14.87 13.49 -11.70
CA SER A 189 14.48 13.19 -10.31
C SER A 189 15.55 13.57 -9.29
N LEU A 190 16.82 13.76 -9.68
CA LEU A 190 17.92 14.01 -8.75
C LEU A 190 17.73 15.25 -7.87
N PRO A 191 17.29 16.42 -8.40
CA PRO A 191 17.09 17.60 -7.56
C PRO A 191 16.11 17.37 -6.41
N TYR A 192 15.05 16.59 -6.66
CA TYR A 192 14.04 16.26 -5.65
C TYR A 192 14.57 15.30 -4.57
N LEU A 193 15.35 14.28 -4.97
CA LEU A 193 15.96 13.34 -4.03
C LEU A 193 17.05 14.00 -3.17
N ILE A 194 17.89 14.83 -3.79
CA ILE A 194 18.98 15.55 -3.11
C ILE A 194 18.41 16.49 -2.04
N GLU A 195 17.27 17.14 -2.31
CA GLU A 195 16.63 18.04 -1.34
C GLU A 195 16.22 17.33 -0.05
N VAL A 196 15.83 16.05 -0.12
CA VAL A 196 15.35 15.26 1.04
C VAL A 196 16.34 14.20 1.54
N ARG A 197 17.58 14.24 1.04
CA ARG A 197 18.64 13.24 1.28
C ARG A 197 18.89 12.95 2.76
N ASP A 198 18.86 13.98 3.59
CA ASP A 198 19.12 13.92 5.03
C ASP A 198 17.85 13.65 5.87
N ASP A 199 16.95 12.78 5.38
CA ASP A 199 15.72 12.41 6.10
C ASP A 199 15.98 11.96 7.55
N GLU A 200 15.10 12.27 8.50
CA GLU A 200 15.30 11.83 9.90
C GLU A 200 15.25 10.30 10.08
N LYS A 201 14.50 9.57 9.25
CA LYS A 201 14.36 8.12 9.37
C LYS A 201 15.40 7.39 8.53
N TYR A 202 16.13 6.48 9.17
CA TYR A 202 17.21 5.71 8.54
C TYR A 202 16.75 4.97 7.28
N ASP A 203 15.63 4.25 7.34
CA ASP A 203 15.13 3.47 6.21
C ASP A 203 14.78 4.36 5.01
N VAL A 204 14.28 5.58 5.27
CA VAL A 204 13.94 6.56 4.22
C VAL A 204 15.21 7.11 3.59
N ARG A 205 16.20 7.53 4.39
CA ARG A 205 17.50 7.97 3.87
C ARG A 205 18.15 6.91 3.00
N LEU A 206 18.21 5.67 3.50
CA LEU A 206 18.80 4.56 2.76
C LEU A 206 18.14 4.39 1.39
N GLN A 207 16.81 4.44 1.33
CA GLN A 207 16.09 4.32 0.06
C GLN A 207 16.35 5.50 -0.89
N ILE A 208 16.46 6.72 -0.37
CA ILE A 208 16.80 7.92 -1.15
C ILE A 208 18.22 7.80 -1.72
N GLU A 209 19.20 7.39 -0.92
CA GLU A 209 20.58 7.18 -1.39
C GLU A 209 20.65 6.09 -2.47
N LEU A 210 19.87 5.01 -2.33
CA LEU A 210 19.80 3.97 -3.36
C LEU A 210 19.23 4.53 -4.68
N ALA A 211 18.19 5.38 -4.61
CA ALA A 211 17.63 6.07 -5.77
C ALA A 211 18.65 6.99 -6.44
N ILE A 212 19.33 7.83 -5.66
CA ILE A 212 20.38 8.74 -6.15
C ILE A 212 21.50 7.93 -6.81
N SER A 213 22.07 6.95 -6.10
CA SER A 213 23.20 6.17 -6.60
C SER A 213 22.86 5.43 -7.89
N ARG A 214 21.65 4.85 -8.00
CA ARG A 214 21.22 4.20 -9.25
C ARG A 214 21.21 5.19 -10.41
N ILE A 215 20.59 6.36 -10.19
CA ILE A 215 20.43 7.37 -11.25
C ILE A 215 21.79 7.95 -11.66
N GLU A 216 22.66 8.30 -10.70
CA GLU A 216 24.00 8.85 -10.97
C GLU A 216 24.93 7.86 -11.67
N ASN A 217 24.80 6.56 -11.38
CA ASN A 217 25.58 5.51 -12.05
C ASN A 217 25.03 5.17 -13.44
N GLY A 218 23.97 5.84 -13.91
CA GLY A 218 23.34 5.58 -15.20
C GLY A 218 22.68 4.20 -15.28
N GLU A 219 22.37 3.58 -14.14
CA GLU A 219 21.68 2.29 -14.11
C GLU A 219 20.24 2.48 -14.59
N ALA A 220 19.88 1.69 -15.61
CA ALA A 220 18.53 1.70 -16.15
C ALA A 220 17.50 1.45 -15.05
N ALA A 221 16.36 2.15 -15.15
CA ALA A 221 15.19 1.89 -14.33
C ALA A 221 14.86 0.38 -14.35
N LEU A 222 15.02 -0.29 -13.21
CA LEU A 222 14.82 -1.73 -13.11
C LEU A 222 13.33 -2.10 -13.12
N GLY A 223 12.44 -1.11 -12.90
CA GLY A 223 11.02 -1.33 -12.64
C GLY A 223 10.79 -1.99 -11.28
N SER A 224 9.52 -2.19 -10.91
CA SER A 224 9.18 -2.82 -9.63
C SER A 224 9.73 -4.24 -9.51
N VAL A 225 9.94 -4.70 -8.28
CA VAL A 225 10.50 -6.04 -7.99
C VAL A 225 9.74 -7.14 -8.72
N TRP A 226 8.41 -7.05 -8.79
CA TRP A 226 7.60 -8.03 -9.52
C TRP A 226 7.86 -7.99 -11.03
N LYS A 227 7.95 -6.82 -11.66
CA LYS A 227 8.33 -6.69 -13.08
C LYS A 227 9.73 -7.26 -13.35
N GLN A 228 10.65 -7.12 -12.40
CA GLN A 228 11.96 -7.76 -12.48
C GLN A 228 11.87 -9.28 -12.39
N MET A 229 10.99 -9.82 -11.54
CA MET A 229 10.76 -11.26 -11.42
C MET A 229 10.12 -11.85 -12.70
N GLU A 230 9.16 -11.14 -13.31
CA GLU A 230 8.52 -11.57 -14.55
C GLU A 230 9.54 -11.64 -15.71
N LYS A 231 10.36 -10.60 -15.87
CA LYS A 231 11.43 -10.57 -16.89
C LYS A 231 12.50 -11.64 -16.72
N ARG A 232 12.70 -12.17 -15.50
CA ARG A 232 13.66 -13.25 -15.21
C ARG A 232 13.12 -14.65 -15.54
N ASN A 233 11.80 -14.79 -15.71
CA ASN A 233 11.14 -16.06 -16.01
C ASN A 233 10.82 -16.24 -17.51
N LEU A 234 11.28 -15.29 -18.35
CA LEU A 234 11.24 -15.33 -19.82
C LEU A 234 12.64 -15.60 -20.37
#